data_AF-A0A3M7Q8Q1-F1
#
_entry.id   AF-A0A3M7Q8Q1-F1
#
_cell.length_a   1.000
_cell.length_b   1.000
_cell.length_c   1.000
_cell.angle_alpha   90.00
_cell.angle_beta   90.00
_cell.angle_gamma   90.00
#
_symmetry.space_group_name_H-M   'P 1'
#
loop_
_entity.id
_entity.type
_entity.pdbx_description
1 polymer ?
#
loop_
_entity_poly.entity_id
_entity_poly.type
_entity_poly.pdbx_seq_one_letter_code
_entity_poly.pdbx_strand_id
1 'polypeptide(L)'
;NYSNEKFENSNQSKENQNQIMISYNSKSRPICLNIKKGLEKNGYKVWIDVESIYGSSLEAMANAIESSFCVLICITENYKESNFCRLEAEYCVQKNRPFIPLILQKGYRPNGWLGIILGTKIFIDFSKYDFEKALFEVNRNLSLIKSSLNKAEIETVKSDQTESNKIVTPQNKESIESDWNENQVEDWLRRVEIDQDIINDLIPCNGQILYQLYMILKWNPEFYYHSLKTPTLGSLTNLKNLAIFTNELKKLFENQ
;
A
#
# COMPACT_ATOMS: atom_id res chain seq x y z
N ASN A 1 -0.78 -38.05 13.22
CA ASN A 1 -0.13 -36.89 12.59
C ASN A 1 -0.94 -35.59 12.76
N TYR A 2 -1.53 -35.34 13.93
CA TYR A 2 -2.35 -34.13 14.21
C TYR A 2 -1.62 -33.10 15.09
N SER A 3 -0.31 -33.30 15.32
CA SER A 3 0.47 -32.55 16.30
C SER A 3 1.35 -31.45 15.69
N ASN A 4 1.55 -31.44 14.37
CA ASN A 4 2.47 -30.51 13.70
C ASN A 4 1.79 -29.23 13.18
N GLU A 5 0.50 -29.25 12.82
CA GLU A 5 -0.19 -28.07 12.26
C GLU A 5 -0.48 -26.96 13.29
N LYS A 6 -0.58 -27.29 14.59
CA LYS A 6 -0.78 -26.28 15.64
C LYS A 6 0.50 -25.52 16.00
N PHE A 7 1.68 -26.10 15.76
CA PHE A 7 2.96 -25.43 16.03
C PHE A 7 3.34 -24.44 14.93
N GLU A 8 3.03 -24.72 13.65
CA GLU A 8 3.31 -23.80 12.54
C GLU A 8 2.43 -22.55 12.55
N ASN A 9 1.14 -22.66 12.85
CA ASN A 9 0.21 -21.51 12.93
C ASN A 9 0.55 -20.52 14.08
N SER A 10 1.20 -20.99 15.15
CA SER A 10 1.63 -20.14 16.27
C SER A 10 2.93 -19.36 16.01
N ASN A 11 3.73 -19.81 15.03
CA ASN A 11 4.97 -19.15 14.63
C ASN A 11 4.73 -18.07 13.57
N GLN A 12 3.86 -18.30 12.58
CA GLN A 12 3.50 -17.29 11.58
C GLN A 12 2.83 -16.04 12.20
N SER A 13 1.99 -16.23 13.22
CA SER A 13 1.34 -15.13 13.94
C SER A 13 2.31 -14.30 14.79
N LYS A 14 3.40 -14.89 15.28
CA LYS A 14 4.48 -14.16 15.97
C LYS A 14 5.50 -13.54 15.01
N GLU A 15 5.75 -14.16 13.85
CA GLU A 15 6.69 -13.66 12.84
C GLU A 15 6.26 -12.32 12.22
N ASN A 16 4.95 -12.08 12.11
CA ASN A 16 4.41 -10.82 11.60
C ASN A 16 4.42 -9.68 12.65
N GLN A 17 4.56 -9.96 13.95
CA GLN A 17 4.53 -8.94 15.01
C GLN A 17 5.73 -7.97 14.99
N ASN A 18 6.78 -8.29 14.24
CA ASN A 18 7.99 -7.45 14.14
C ASN A 18 8.17 -6.82 12.76
N GLN A 19 7.17 -6.90 11.89
CA GLN A 19 7.28 -6.37 10.54
C GLN A 19 7.07 -4.86 10.51
N ILE A 20 8.00 -4.16 9.87
CA ILE A 20 7.97 -2.73 9.59
C ILE A 20 7.96 -2.55 8.08
N MET A 21 7.11 -1.67 7.57
CA MET A 21 7.17 -1.26 6.17
C MET A 21 7.91 0.08 6.05
N ILE A 22 8.78 0.22 5.06
CA ILE A 22 9.35 1.52 4.66
C ILE A 22 8.66 1.97 3.37
N SER A 23 7.84 3.02 3.47
CA SER A 23 7.25 3.73 2.34
C SER A 23 8.18 4.87 1.94
N TYR A 24 8.67 4.86 0.69
CA TYR A 24 9.67 5.81 0.21
C TYR A 24 9.58 6.02 -1.31
N ASN A 25 10.09 7.15 -1.80
CA ASN A 25 10.29 7.37 -3.24
C ASN A 25 11.61 6.73 -3.70
N SER A 26 11.66 6.21 -4.93
CA SER A 26 12.85 5.55 -5.50
C SER A 26 14.14 6.35 -5.40
N LYS A 27 14.11 7.69 -5.45
CA LYS A 27 15.31 8.54 -5.27
C LYS A 27 15.91 8.47 -3.86
N SER A 28 15.10 8.11 -2.86
CA SER A 28 15.53 7.91 -1.46
C SER A 28 15.97 6.47 -1.17
N ARG A 29 16.08 5.60 -2.18
CA ARG A 29 16.48 4.19 -2.02
C ARG A 29 17.78 4.00 -1.22
N PRO A 30 18.87 4.74 -1.50
CA PRO A 30 20.14 4.49 -0.80
C PRO A 30 20.04 4.68 0.72
N ILE A 31 19.39 5.76 1.17
CA ILE A 31 19.21 6.04 2.59
C ILE A 31 18.21 5.07 3.23
N CYS A 32 17.13 4.71 2.53
CA CYS A 32 16.14 3.75 3.04
C CYS A 32 16.74 2.35 3.21
N LEU A 33 17.63 1.91 2.32
CA LEU A 33 18.38 0.66 2.48
C LEU A 33 19.32 0.70 3.68
N ASN A 34 19.92 1.85 4.00
CA ASN A 34 20.73 1.99 5.22
C ASN A 34 19.87 1.92 6.48
N ILE A 35 18.71 2.60 6.48
CA ILE A 35 17.73 2.51 7.58
C ILE A 35 17.29 1.06 7.78
N LYS A 36 16.91 0.37 6.68
CA LYS A 36 16.58 -1.06 6.70
C LYS A 36 17.66 -1.90 7.38
N LYS A 37 18.91 -1.80 6.93
CA LYS A 37 20.04 -2.53 7.54
C LYS A 37 20.19 -2.23 9.03
N GLY A 38 20.01 -0.97 9.42
CA GLY A 38 20.07 -0.55 10.82
C GLY A 38 18.96 -1.17 11.67
N LEU A 39 17.73 -1.23 11.16
CA LEU A 39 16.59 -1.83 11.85
C LEU A 39 16.68 -3.36 11.89
N GLU A 40 17.13 -4.00 10.82
CA GLU A 40 17.33 -5.46 10.79
C GLU A 40 18.38 -5.91 11.82
N LYS A 41 19.46 -5.14 12.01
CA LYS A 41 20.44 -5.38 13.08
C LYS A 41 19.82 -5.31 14.49
N ASN A 42 18.72 -4.59 14.66
CA ASN A 42 17.98 -4.48 15.91
C ASN A 42 16.83 -5.51 16.02
N GLY A 43 16.78 -6.50 15.12
CA GLY A 43 15.83 -7.62 15.18
C GLY A 43 14.45 -7.36 14.57
N TYR A 44 14.30 -6.25 13.81
CA TYR A 44 13.07 -5.98 13.06
C TYR A 44 13.09 -6.67 11.70
N LYS A 45 11.92 -7.13 11.23
CA LYS A 45 11.73 -7.58 9.85
C LYS A 45 11.30 -6.36 9.04
N VAL A 46 12.06 -5.99 8.00
CA VAL A 46 11.79 -4.75 7.26
C VAL A 46 11.39 -5.07 5.83
N TRP A 47 10.17 -4.68 5.49
CA TRP A 47 9.66 -4.69 4.13
C TRP A 47 9.96 -3.35 3.44
N ILE A 48 10.44 -3.43 2.20
CA ILE A 48 10.72 -2.29 1.35
C ILE A 48 10.40 -2.72 -0.09
N ASP A 49 9.71 -1.88 -0.86
CA ASP A 49 9.49 -2.17 -2.28
C ASP A 49 10.82 -1.93 -3.03
N VAL A 50 11.47 -3.00 -3.48
CA VAL A 50 12.76 -2.94 -4.19
C VAL A 50 12.55 -3.02 -5.72
N GLU A 51 11.37 -3.41 -6.19
CA GLU A 51 11.13 -3.75 -7.60
C GLU A 51 10.51 -2.57 -8.36
N SER A 52 11.34 -1.55 -8.50
CA SER A 52 11.18 -0.51 -9.50
C SER A 52 11.37 -1.15 -10.89
N ILE A 53 10.26 -1.46 -11.57
CA ILE A 53 9.98 -1.29 -13.02
C ILE A 53 8.53 -1.76 -13.33
N TYR A 54 7.93 -2.67 -12.56
CA TYR A 54 6.51 -3.09 -12.70
C TYR A 54 5.68 -3.08 -11.39
N GLY A 55 6.24 -2.54 -10.30
CA GLY A 55 5.55 -2.35 -9.02
C GLY A 55 5.39 -3.64 -8.24
N SER A 56 5.65 -3.61 -6.94
CA SER A 56 4.97 -4.57 -6.06
C SER A 56 3.47 -4.48 -6.37
N SER A 57 2.78 -5.62 -6.54
CA SER A 57 1.34 -5.59 -6.78
C SER A 57 0.70 -4.72 -5.69
N LEU A 58 -0.32 -3.91 -6.02
CA LEU A 58 -1.07 -3.14 -5.00
C LEU A 58 -1.50 -4.01 -3.81
N GLU A 59 -1.69 -5.30 -4.06
CA GLU A 59 -1.89 -6.34 -3.07
C GLU A 59 -0.66 -6.58 -2.18
N ALA A 60 0.56 -6.71 -2.72
CA ALA A 60 1.78 -6.79 -1.93
C ALA A 60 2.00 -5.55 -1.05
N MET A 61 1.70 -4.35 -1.56
CA MET A 61 1.72 -3.11 -0.80
C MET A 61 0.67 -3.11 0.32
N ALA A 62 -0.57 -3.48 0.00
CA ALA A 62 -1.66 -3.58 0.98
C ALA A 62 -1.31 -4.59 2.08
N ASN A 63 -0.84 -5.77 1.69
CA ASN A 63 -0.37 -6.81 2.60
C ASN A 63 0.79 -6.33 3.46
N ALA A 64 1.74 -5.57 2.92
CA ALA A 64 2.85 -5.00 3.69
C ALA A 64 2.37 -4.01 4.75
N ILE A 65 1.42 -3.13 4.40
CA ILE A 65 0.82 -2.18 5.35
C ILE A 65 0.03 -2.91 6.43
N GLU A 66 -0.81 -3.87 6.05
CA GLU A 66 -1.68 -4.59 6.98
C GLU A 66 -0.93 -5.57 7.90
N SER A 67 0.14 -6.19 7.40
CA SER A 67 0.99 -7.07 8.20
C SER A 67 1.97 -6.31 9.09
N SER A 68 2.27 -5.05 8.77
CA SER A 68 3.18 -4.24 9.58
C SER A 68 2.53 -3.75 10.87
N PHE A 69 3.31 -3.74 11.96
CA PHE A 69 2.89 -3.07 13.19
C PHE A 69 3.14 -1.56 13.13
N CYS A 70 4.05 -1.13 12.24
CA CYS A 70 4.37 0.27 12.01
C CYS A 70 4.86 0.50 10.57
N VAL A 71 4.46 1.63 9.99
CA VAL A 71 4.96 2.12 8.69
C VAL A 71 5.93 3.28 8.91
N LEU A 72 7.07 3.29 8.23
CA LEU A 72 8.00 4.42 8.18
C LEU A 72 7.72 5.21 6.90
N ILE A 73 7.30 6.47 7.05
CA ILE A 73 7.00 7.35 5.91
C ILE A 73 8.25 8.22 5.66
N CYS A 74 8.98 7.91 4.60
CA CYS A 74 10.23 8.57 4.22
C CYS A 74 9.98 9.82 3.37
N ILE A 75 9.86 10.95 4.05
CA ILE A 75 9.43 12.22 3.49
C ILE A 75 10.57 12.93 2.74
N THR A 76 10.29 13.24 1.48
CA THR A 76 11.00 14.17 0.61
C THR A 76 10.00 14.90 -0.27
N GLU A 77 10.45 15.88 -1.05
CA GLU A 77 9.63 16.49 -2.10
C GLU A 77 9.20 15.43 -3.15
N ASN A 78 10.12 14.57 -3.59
CA ASN A 78 9.78 13.49 -4.53
C ASN A 78 8.81 12.46 -3.95
N TYR A 79 8.78 12.28 -2.63
CA TYR A 79 7.75 11.47 -1.97
C TYR A 79 6.38 12.11 -2.11
N LYS A 80 6.29 13.43 -1.87
CA LYS A 80 5.03 14.17 -1.97
C LYS A 80 4.45 14.19 -3.40
N GLU A 81 5.31 14.23 -4.41
CA GLU A 81 4.90 14.28 -5.81
C GLU A 81 4.64 12.88 -6.41
N SER A 82 4.85 11.80 -5.65
CA SER A 82 4.62 10.43 -6.10
C SER A 82 3.21 9.93 -5.76
N ASN A 83 2.42 9.59 -6.78
CA ASN A 83 1.07 9.02 -6.61
C ASN A 83 1.08 7.71 -5.82
N PHE A 84 2.07 6.85 -6.04
CA PHE A 84 2.21 5.59 -5.30
C PHE A 84 2.50 5.84 -3.81
N CYS A 85 3.39 6.78 -3.51
CA CYS A 85 3.69 7.15 -2.13
C CYS A 85 2.48 7.77 -1.43
N ARG A 86 1.70 8.57 -2.17
CA ARG A 86 0.43 9.11 -1.68
C ARG A 86 -0.56 8.01 -1.35
N LEU A 87 -0.72 7.04 -2.25
CA LEU A 87 -1.62 5.90 -2.04
C LEU A 87 -1.23 5.08 -0.80
N GLU A 88 0.06 4.77 -0.64
CA GLU A 88 0.58 4.08 0.55
C GLU A 88 0.25 4.84 1.84
N ALA A 89 0.48 6.15 1.86
CA ALA A 89 0.23 6.99 3.02
C ALA A 89 -1.27 7.09 3.35
N GLU A 90 -2.12 7.28 2.34
CA GLU A 90 -3.58 7.32 2.51
C GLU A 90 -4.12 5.98 3.00
N TYR A 91 -3.65 4.86 2.44
CA TYR A 91 -4.06 3.53 2.86
C TYR A 91 -3.59 3.19 4.27
N CYS A 92 -2.37 3.58 4.64
CA CYS A 92 -1.86 3.46 6.01
C CYS A 92 -2.78 4.16 7.02
N VAL A 93 -3.22 5.39 6.72
CA VAL A 93 -4.17 6.13 7.55
C VAL A 93 -5.53 5.44 7.57
N GLN A 94 -6.05 5.00 6.42
CA GLN A 94 -7.34 4.33 6.32
C GLN A 94 -7.39 3.05 7.18
N LYS A 95 -6.29 2.30 7.23
CA LYS A 95 -6.16 1.08 8.03
C LYS A 95 -5.78 1.35 9.49
N ASN A 96 -5.76 2.62 9.90
CA ASN A 96 -5.38 3.09 11.23
C ASN A 96 -4.04 2.50 11.69
N ARG A 97 -3.09 2.34 10.76
CA ARG A 97 -1.79 1.75 11.05
C ARG A 97 -0.88 2.81 11.70
N PRO A 98 -0.19 2.48 12.80
CA PRO A 98 0.81 3.36 13.36
C PRO A 98 1.87 3.69 12.31
N PHE A 99 2.32 4.94 12.26
CA PHE A 99 3.41 5.32 11.38
C PHE A 99 4.32 6.37 12.01
N ILE A 100 5.59 6.33 11.61
CA ILE A 100 6.63 7.28 12.04
C ILE A 100 7.09 8.09 10.81
N PRO A 101 6.88 9.41 10.83
CA PRO A 101 7.39 10.31 9.80
C PRO A 101 8.91 10.51 9.87
N LEU A 102 9.63 10.25 8.77
CA LEU A 102 11.08 10.43 8.65
C LEU A 102 11.39 11.52 7.61
N ILE A 103 11.99 12.64 7.99
CA ILE A 103 12.43 13.68 7.05
C ILE A 103 13.79 13.29 6.50
N LEU A 104 13.86 13.08 5.18
CA LEU A 104 15.10 12.68 4.48
C LEU A 104 15.66 13.79 3.58
N GLN A 105 14.98 14.93 3.48
CA GLN A 105 15.40 16.09 2.67
C GLN A 105 15.57 17.33 3.54
N LYS A 106 16.77 17.91 3.51
CA LYS A 106 17.12 19.08 4.30
C LYS A 106 16.23 20.27 3.98
N GLY A 107 15.63 20.85 5.02
CA GLY A 107 14.78 22.03 4.90
C GLY A 107 13.40 21.78 4.30
N TYR A 108 13.07 20.54 3.95
CA TYR A 108 11.75 20.21 3.44
C TYR A 108 10.71 20.29 4.54
N ARG A 109 9.56 20.91 4.24
CA ARG A 109 8.40 20.99 5.14
C ARG A 109 7.20 20.37 4.45
N PRO A 110 6.60 19.31 5.02
CA PRO A 110 5.39 18.72 4.45
C PRO A 110 4.25 19.74 4.35
N ASN A 111 3.52 19.71 3.24
CA ASN A 111 2.35 20.56 3.01
C ASN A 111 1.29 19.80 2.19
N GLY A 112 0.13 20.43 1.96
CA GLY A 112 -0.97 19.82 1.20
C GLY A 112 -1.46 18.51 1.81
N TRP A 113 -1.72 17.51 0.96
CA TRP A 113 -2.19 16.18 1.36
C TRP A 113 -1.28 15.53 2.41
N LEU A 114 0.04 15.67 2.22
CA LEU A 114 1.02 15.07 3.12
C LEU A 114 1.03 15.78 4.47
N GLY A 115 0.90 17.11 4.48
CA GLY A 115 0.74 17.87 5.72
C GLY A 115 -0.50 17.45 6.52
N ILE A 116 -1.62 17.20 5.84
CA ILE A 116 -2.87 16.73 6.47
C ILE A 116 -2.69 15.35 7.10
N ILE A 117 -2.10 14.39 6.37
CA ILE A 117 -1.86 13.02 6.87
C ILE A 117 -0.95 13.05 8.11
N LEU A 118 0.12 13.84 8.07
CA LEU A 118 1.10 13.89 9.15
C LEU A 118 0.55 14.57 10.40
N GLY A 119 -0.35 15.55 10.26
CA GLY A 119 -1.01 16.24 11.37
C GLY A 119 0.00 16.81 12.38
N THR A 120 -0.20 16.52 13.67
CA THR A 120 0.67 16.97 14.77
C THR A 120 1.76 15.96 15.15
N LYS A 121 2.06 14.96 14.29
CA LYS A 121 3.06 13.95 14.61
C LYS A 121 4.47 14.55 14.64
N ILE A 122 5.31 13.99 15.52
CA ILE A 122 6.71 14.38 15.64
C ILE A 122 7.51 13.70 14.52
N PHE A 123 8.36 14.48 13.85
CA PHE A 123 9.24 14.02 12.79
C PHE A 123 10.61 13.61 13.32
N ILE A 124 11.20 12.56 12.76
CA ILE A 124 12.61 12.24 12.94
C ILE A 124 13.36 12.72 11.71
N ASP A 125 14.33 13.62 11.88
CA ASP A 125 15.01 14.29 10.78
C ASP A 125 16.42 13.73 10.53
N PHE A 126 16.54 12.85 9.53
CA PHE A 126 17.81 12.28 9.09
C PHE A 126 18.69 13.27 8.31
N SER A 127 18.13 14.41 7.91
CA SER A 127 18.88 15.47 7.21
C SER A 127 19.53 16.47 8.16
N LYS A 128 19.08 16.50 9.42
CA LYS A 128 19.56 17.40 10.48
C LYS A 128 20.49 16.71 11.48
N TYR A 129 20.22 15.46 11.83
CA TYR A 129 20.99 14.71 12.83
C TYR A 129 21.90 13.67 12.19
N ASP A 130 22.94 13.25 12.93
CA ASP A 130 23.77 12.11 12.53
C ASP A 130 22.90 10.86 12.35
N PHE A 131 23.22 10.04 11.35
CA PHE A 131 22.45 8.86 10.99
C PHE A 131 22.17 7.95 12.19
N GLU A 132 23.19 7.66 13.00
CA GLU A 132 23.06 6.79 14.18
C GLU A 132 22.13 7.38 15.24
N LYS A 133 22.14 8.71 15.44
CA LYS A 133 21.23 9.38 16.38
C LYS A 133 19.80 9.35 15.89
N ALA A 134 19.58 9.63 14.61
CA ALA A 134 18.24 9.54 14.02
C ALA A 134 17.70 8.10 14.07
N LEU A 135 18.54 7.11 13.74
CA LEU A 135 18.18 5.69 13.83
C LEU A 135 17.88 5.25 15.27
N PHE A 136 18.61 5.76 16.26
CA PHE A 136 18.31 5.52 17.67
C PHE A 136 16.91 6.03 18.05
N GLU A 137 16.53 7.25 17.63
CA GLU A 137 15.19 7.76 17.86
C GLU A 137 14.11 6.94 17.14
N VAL A 138 14.39 6.43 15.93
CA VAL A 138 13.46 5.52 15.24
C VAL A 138 13.21 4.26 16.08
N ASN A 139 14.28 3.61 16.54
CA ASN A 139 14.18 2.41 17.39
C ASN A 139 13.42 2.66 18.69
N ARG A 140 13.66 3.81 19.32
CA ARG A 140 12.92 4.23 20.52
C ARG A 140 11.43 4.37 20.25
N ASN A 141 11.05 5.06 19.17
CA ASN A 141 9.63 5.23 18.80
C ASN A 141 8.96 3.90 18.45
N LEU A 142 9.64 3.03 17.69
CA LEU A 142 9.15 1.69 17.38
C LEU A 142 8.90 0.86 18.64
N SER A 143 9.80 0.93 19.62
CA SER A 143 9.66 0.21 20.91
C SER A 143 8.47 0.72 21.72
N LEU A 144 8.19 2.02 21.68
CA LEU A 144 7.02 2.62 22.33
C LEU A 144 5.71 2.21 21.66
N ILE A 145 5.66 2.20 20.33
CA ILE A 145 4.50 1.74 19.56
C ILE A 145 4.24 0.27 19.90
N LYS A 146 5.28 -0.57 19.84
CA LYS A 146 5.15 -2.01 20.09
C LYS A 146 4.67 -2.32 21.52
N SER A 147 5.19 -1.62 22.52
CA SER A 147 4.74 -1.79 23.91
C SER A 147 3.28 -1.35 24.11
N SER A 148 2.85 -0.28 23.42
CA SER A 148 1.46 0.20 23.45
C SER A 148 0.50 -0.79 22.79
N LEU A 149 0.89 -1.39 21.66
CA LEU A 149 0.11 -2.42 20.97
C LEU A 149 -0.05 -3.69 21.83
N ASN A 150 1.05 -4.17 22.43
CA ASN A 150 1.00 -5.33 23.33
C ASN A 150 0.10 -5.09 24.55
N LYS A 151 0.10 -3.86 25.10
CA LYS A 151 -0.77 -3.51 26.23
C LYS A 151 -2.26 -3.54 25.83
N ALA A 152 -2.59 -3.02 24.64
CA ALA A 152 -3.95 -3.04 24.12
C ALA A 152 -4.46 -4.47 23.89
N GLU A 153 -3.62 -5.38 23.38
CA GLU A 153 -3.96 -6.80 23.21
C GLU A 153 -4.20 -7.52 24.56
N ILE A 154 -3.44 -7.20 25.60
CA ILE A 154 -3.61 -7.80 26.94
C ILE A 154 -4.92 -7.33 27.60
N GLU A 155 -5.39 -6.12 27.29
CA GLU A 155 -6.63 -5.56 27.83
C GLU A 155 -7.87 -6.11 27.10
N THR A 156 -7.83 -6.32 25.78
CA THR A 156 -8.93 -6.94 25.01
C THR A 156 -9.12 -8.43 25.30
N VAL A 157 -8.05 -9.19 25.58
CA VAL A 157 -8.17 -10.63 25.91
C VAL A 157 -8.82 -10.86 27.29
N LYS A 158 -8.86 -9.85 28.17
CA LYS A 158 -9.49 -9.95 29.50
C LYS A 158 -11.01 -9.72 29.49
N SER A 159 -11.59 -9.17 28.43
CA SER A 159 -13.03 -8.89 28.33
C SER A 159 -13.85 -9.98 27.63
N ASP A 160 -13.21 -10.86 26.84
CA ASP A 160 -13.92 -11.77 25.93
C ASP A 160 -13.80 -13.25 26.34
N GLN A 161 -14.22 -13.59 27.57
CA GLN A 161 -14.53 -14.98 27.94
C GLN A 161 -16.03 -15.18 28.15
N THR A 162 -16.79 -15.12 27.05
CA THR A 162 -17.99 -15.94 26.80
C THR A 162 -18.51 -15.64 25.40
N GLU A 163 -18.10 -16.41 24.39
CA GLU A 163 -19.01 -17.24 23.58
C GLU A 163 -18.28 -17.81 22.36
N SER A 164 -18.45 -19.13 22.23
CA SER A 164 -17.79 -19.98 21.26
C SER A 164 -18.51 -20.02 19.92
N ASN A 165 -17.71 -20.02 18.85
CA ASN A 165 -17.93 -20.65 17.54
C ASN A 165 -19.05 -20.13 16.63
N LYS A 166 -18.64 -19.64 15.46
CA LYS A 166 -18.82 -20.38 14.19
C LYS A 166 -17.84 -19.91 13.11
N ILE A 167 -17.01 -20.85 12.68
CA ILE A 167 -16.09 -20.78 11.55
C ILE A 167 -16.91 -20.89 10.27
N VAL A 168 -16.79 -19.92 9.37
CA VAL A 168 -17.08 -20.08 7.94
C VAL A 168 -15.96 -19.41 7.15
N THR A 169 -15.10 -20.24 6.58
CA THR A 169 -14.09 -19.87 5.59
C THR A 169 -14.77 -19.76 4.22
N PRO A 170 -14.58 -18.69 3.44
CA PRO A 170 -14.78 -18.74 2.01
C PRO A 170 -13.45 -19.02 1.30
N GLN A 171 -13.47 -20.07 0.49
CA GLN A 171 -12.39 -20.55 -0.36
C GLN A 171 -12.19 -19.67 -1.61
N ASN A 172 -10.97 -19.75 -2.15
CA ASN A 172 -10.44 -19.25 -3.43
C ASN A 172 -11.43 -19.17 -4.61
N LYS A 173 -11.32 -18.07 -5.37
CA LYS A 173 -11.61 -17.99 -6.81
C LYS A 173 -10.57 -17.06 -7.44
N GLU A 174 -9.58 -17.64 -8.12
CA GLU A 174 -8.71 -16.92 -9.07
C GLU A 174 -9.52 -16.66 -10.35
N SER A 175 -9.65 -15.41 -10.75
CA SER A 175 -10.33 -14.95 -11.96
C SER A 175 -9.44 -15.11 -13.20
N ILE A 176 -9.94 -15.73 -14.27
CA ILE A 176 -9.20 -16.11 -15.50
C ILE A 176 -8.74 -14.88 -16.31
N GLU A 177 -9.34 -13.72 -16.08
CA GLU A 177 -9.21 -12.50 -16.85
C GLU A 177 -8.11 -11.56 -16.33
N SER A 178 -7.59 -11.77 -15.12
CA SER A 178 -6.41 -11.05 -14.62
C SER A 178 -5.12 -11.45 -15.36
N ASP A 179 -5.10 -12.61 -16.01
CA ASP A 179 -3.95 -13.14 -16.74
C ASP A 179 -3.94 -12.75 -18.24
N TRP A 180 -4.82 -11.85 -18.66
CA TRP A 180 -4.84 -11.39 -20.05
C TRP A 180 -3.55 -10.66 -20.43
N ASN A 181 -3.00 -11.01 -21.59
CA ASN A 181 -1.89 -10.28 -22.20
C ASN A 181 -2.38 -8.98 -22.89
N GLU A 182 -1.44 -8.13 -23.32
CA GLU A 182 -1.74 -6.83 -23.95
C GLU A 182 -2.64 -6.96 -25.18
N ASN A 183 -2.45 -7.99 -26.00
CA ASN A 183 -3.29 -8.23 -27.19
C ASN A 183 -4.73 -8.62 -26.82
N GLN A 184 -4.91 -9.43 -25.77
CA GLN A 184 -6.24 -9.82 -25.29
C GLN A 184 -7.01 -8.66 -24.69
N VAL A 185 -6.32 -7.76 -23.98
CA VAL A 185 -6.90 -6.50 -23.48
C VAL A 185 -7.20 -5.55 -24.63
N GLU A 186 -6.33 -5.44 -25.63
CA GLU A 186 -6.59 -4.64 -26.82
C GLU A 186 -7.83 -5.15 -27.57
N ASP A 187 -7.94 -6.46 -27.78
CA ASP A 187 -9.12 -7.10 -28.40
C ASP A 187 -10.40 -6.86 -27.58
N TRP A 188 -10.30 -6.80 -26.25
CA TRP A 188 -11.43 -6.43 -25.40
C TRP A 188 -11.77 -4.94 -25.53
N LEU A 189 -10.79 -4.04 -25.44
CA LEU A 189 -10.97 -2.59 -25.60
C LEU A 189 -11.60 -2.25 -26.95
N ARG A 190 -11.21 -2.95 -28.03
CA ARG A 190 -11.79 -2.80 -29.38
C ARG A 190 -13.24 -3.28 -29.48
N ARG A 191 -13.66 -4.20 -28.61
CA ARG A 191 -15.06 -4.69 -28.53
C ARG A 191 -15.94 -3.79 -27.66
N VAL A 192 -15.34 -3.01 -26.77
CA VAL A 192 -16.06 -2.00 -25.99
C VAL A 192 -16.32 -0.78 -26.87
N GLU A 193 -17.52 -0.20 -26.81
CA GLU A 193 -17.93 0.99 -27.58
C GLU A 193 -17.27 2.29 -27.04
N ILE A 194 -15.95 2.34 -26.98
CA ILE A 194 -15.15 3.51 -26.61
C ILE A 194 -14.38 4.04 -27.84
N ASP A 195 -14.18 5.35 -27.90
CA ASP A 195 -13.44 6.01 -28.98
C ASP A 195 -11.99 5.49 -29.09
N GLN A 196 -11.52 5.26 -30.32
CA GLN A 196 -10.19 4.68 -30.60
C GLN A 196 -9.03 5.52 -30.06
N ASP A 197 -9.20 6.84 -29.96
CA ASP A 197 -8.18 7.73 -29.41
C ASP A 197 -7.90 7.43 -27.93
N ILE A 198 -8.92 7.02 -27.16
CA ILE A 198 -8.80 6.67 -25.74
C ILE A 198 -8.15 5.30 -25.58
N ILE A 199 -8.42 4.38 -26.49
CA ILE A 199 -7.79 3.05 -26.51
C ILE A 199 -6.27 3.21 -26.64
N ASN A 200 -5.82 4.14 -27.49
CA ASN A 200 -4.40 4.44 -27.66
C ASN A 200 -3.75 5.04 -26.40
N ASP A 201 -4.49 5.80 -25.60
CA ASP A 201 -4.00 6.36 -24.32
C ASP A 201 -3.91 5.31 -23.21
N LEU A 202 -4.76 4.28 -23.28
CA LEU A 202 -4.77 3.18 -22.31
C LEU A 202 -3.70 2.13 -22.61
N ILE A 203 -3.22 2.02 -23.85
CA ILE A 203 -2.18 1.04 -24.23
C ILE A 203 -0.78 1.63 -23.94
N PRO A 204 0.14 0.86 -23.33
CA PRO A 204 0.05 -0.58 -23.03
C PRO A 204 -0.74 -0.88 -21.74
N CYS A 205 -1.75 -1.76 -21.86
CA CYS A 205 -2.54 -2.26 -20.74
C CYS A 205 -2.71 -3.77 -20.87
N ASN A 206 -2.44 -4.51 -19.80
CA ASN A 206 -2.67 -5.95 -19.68
C ASN A 206 -3.78 -6.23 -18.64
N GLY A 207 -4.19 -7.49 -18.49
CA GLY A 207 -5.30 -7.89 -17.61
C GLY A 207 -5.07 -7.50 -16.15
N GLN A 208 -3.80 -7.45 -15.73
CA GLN A 208 -3.41 -7.03 -14.39
C GLN A 208 -3.62 -5.52 -14.18
N ILE A 209 -3.20 -4.68 -15.13
CA ILE A 209 -3.45 -3.22 -15.10
C ILE A 209 -4.96 -2.95 -15.12
N LEU A 210 -5.71 -3.70 -15.93
CA LEU A 210 -7.16 -3.59 -16.00
C LEU A 210 -7.83 -3.97 -14.66
N TYR A 211 -7.42 -5.08 -14.06
CA TYR A 211 -7.90 -5.46 -12.72
C TYR A 211 -7.52 -4.43 -11.65
N GLN A 212 -6.34 -3.82 -11.74
CA GLN A 212 -5.93 -2.74 -10.84
C GLN A 212 -6.84 -1.52 -10.98
N LEU A 213 -7.21 -1.11 -12.19
CA LEU A 213 -8.19 -0.04 -12.42
C LEU A 213 -9.55 -0.39 -11.78
N TYR A 214 -9.97 -1.65 -11.84
CA TYR A 214 -11.18 -2.12 -11.17
C TYR A 214 -11.06 -2.07 -9.63
N MET A 215 -9.92 -2.46 -9.07
CA MET A 215 -9.68 -2.39 -7.63
C MET A 215 -9.66 -0.95 -7.12
N ILE A 216 -9.05 -0.03 -7.86
CA ILE A 216 -9.09 1.41 -7.56
C ILE A 216 -10.53 1.91 -7.60
N LEU A 217 -11.31 1.54 -8.63
CA LEU A 217 -12.73 1.87 -8.73
C LEU A 217 -13.52 1.35 -7.52
N LYS A 218 -13.24 0.14 -7.05
CA LYS A 218 -13.95 -0.50 -5.92
C LYS A 218 -13.61 0.14 -4.58
N TRP A 219 -12.33 0.44 -4.35
CA TRP A 219 -11.83 0.83 -3.03
C TRP A 219 -11.63 2.34 -2.87
N ASN A 220 -11.40 3.07 -3.96
CA ASN A 220 -11.27 4.53 -3.97
C ASN A 220 -11.86 5.15 -5.27
N PRO A 221 -13.20 5.22 -5.38
CA PRO A 221 -13.87 5.73 -6.59
C PRO A 221 -13.51 7.18 -6.93
N GLU A 222 -13.30 8.04 -5.93
CA GLU A 222 -12.91 9.44 -6.12
C GLU A 222 -11.55 9.55 -6.81
N PHE A 223 -10.56 8.77 -6.36
CA PHE A 223 -9.25 8.73 -7.00
C PHE A 223 -9.31 8.15 -8.41
N TYR A 224 -10.13 7.11 -8.63
CA TYR A 224 -10.37 6.55 -9.97
C TYR A 224 -10.85 7.65 -10.94
N TYR A 225 -11.91 8.37 -10.58
CA TYR A 225 -12.45 9.43 -11.43
C TYR A 225 -11.52 10.64 -11.57
N HIS A 226 -10.72 10.96 -10.55
CA HIS A 226 -9.75 12.05 -10.63
C HIS A 226 -8.56 11.72 -11.54
N SER A 227 -8.02 10.51 -11.44
CA SER A 227 -6.87 10.03 -12.21
C SER A 227 -7.19 9.91 -13.70
N LEU A 228 -8.45 9.65 -14.03
CA LEU A 228 -8.95 9.60 -15.40
C LEU A 228 -9.30 11.00 -15.96
N LYS A 229 -9.41 12.02 -15.11
CA LYS A 229 -9.68 13.42 -15.51
C LYS A 229 -8.40 14.25 -15.72
N THR A 230 -7.23 13.77 -15.30
CA THR A 230 -5.97 14.52 -15.45
C THR A 230 -5.50 14.57 -16.92
N PRO A 231 -5.04 15.73 -17.42
CA PRO A 231 -4.77 15.97 -18.84
C PRO A 231 -3.58 15.20 -19.44
N THR A 232 -2.91 14.35 -18.65
CA THR A 232 -1.79 13.49 -19.08
C THR A 232 -2.25 12.16 -19.67
N LEU A 233 -3.47 11.71 -19.35
CA LEU A 233 -4.16 10.66 -20.09
C LEU A 233 -5.10 11.41 -21.03
N GLY A 234 -4.93 11.26 -22.34
CA GLY A 234 -5.73 11.96 -23.33
C GLY A 234 -7.21 11.84 -22.96
N SER A 235 -7.85 13.00 -23.07
CA SER A 235 -8.95 13.34 -22.20
C SER A 235 -10.11 12.33 -22.26
N LEU A 236 -10.38 11.63 -21.15
CA LEU A 236 -11.72 11.10 -20.85
C LEU A 236 -12.71 12.26 -20.59
N THR A 237 -12.66 13.33 -21.40
CA THR A 237 -13.58 14.49 -21.36
C THR A 237 -15.00 14.06 -21.67
N ASN A 238 -15.16 12.96 -22.42
CA ASN A 238 -16.46 12.42 -22.69
C ASN A 238 -16.92 11.54 -21.51
N LEU A 239 -17.74 12.11 -20.63
CA LEU A 239 -18.42 11.40 -19.54
C LEU A 239 -19.08 10.09 -20.01
N LYS A 240 -19.51 10.02 -21.28
CA LYS A 240 -20.04 8.79 -21.90
C LYS A 240 -19.01 7.67 -21.93
N ASN A 241 -17.80 7.93 -22.42
CA ASN A 241 -16.75 6.92 -22.57
C ASN A 241 -16.24 6.45 -21.20
N LEU A 242 -16.10 7.38 -20.26
CA LEU A 242 -15.79 7.06 -18.87
C LEU A 242 -16.84 6.13 -18.26
N ALA A 243 -18.13 6.45 -18.42
CA ALA A 243 -19.21 5.62 -17.90
C ALA A 243 -19.25 4.22 -18.54
N ILE A 244 -19.05 4.12 -19.86
CA ILE A 244 -18.99 2.84 -20.59
C ILE A 244 -17.80 2.02 -20.09
N PHE A 245 -16.61 2.62 -20.03
CA PHE A 245 -15.40 1.94 -19.55
C PHE A 245 -15.57 1.43 -18.12
N THR A 246 -16.03 2.28 -17.20
CA THR A 246 -16.28 1.89 -15.81
C THR A 246 -17.29 0.74 -15.71
N ASN A 247 -18.35 0.76 -16.53
CA ASN A 247 -19.38 -0.27 -16.52
C ASN A 247 -18.87 -1.61 -17.07
N GLU A 248 -18.13 -1.60 -18.18
CA GLU A 248 -17.54 -2.82 -18.74
C GLU A 248 -16.43 -3.38 -17.85
N LEU A 249 -15.66 -2.50 -17.21
CA LEU A 249 -14.66 -2.88 -16.21
C LEU A 249 -15.28 -3.58 -15.00
N LYS A 250 -16.44 -3.09 -14.53
CA LYS A 250 -17.22 -3.76 -13.50
C LYS A 250 -17.76 -5.10 -13.98
N LYS A 251 -18.36 -5.18 -15.16
CA LYS A 251 -18.87 -6.46 -15.70
C LYS A 251 -17.78 -7.52 -15.80
N LEU A 252 -16.56 -7.11 -16.14
CA LEU A 252 -15.41 -7.99 -16.31
C LEU A 252 -14.99 -8.66 -14.98
N PHE A 253 -15.09 -7.96 -13.84
CA PHE A 253 -14.53 -8.42 -12.57
C PHE A 253 -15.50 -8.48 -11.38
N GLU A 254 -16.74 -7.98 -11.52
CA GLU A 254 -17.77 -7.95 -10.46
C GLU A 254 -18.73 -9.16 -10.55
N ASN A 255 -18.80 -9.83 -11.70
CA ASN A 255 -19.68 -10.98 -11.95
C ASN A 255 -19.00 -12.36 -11.76
N GLN A 256 -17.94 -12.44 -10.94
CA GLN A 256 -17.17 -13.69 -10.72
C GLN A 256 -17.19 -14.20 -9.29
#